data_AF-A0AAV8VIE2-F1
#
_entry.id   AF-A0AAV8VIE2-F1
#
_cell.length_a   1.000
_cell.length_b   1.000
_cell.length_c   1.000
_cell.angle_alpha   90.00
_cell.angle_beta   90.00
_cell.angle_gamma   90.00
#
_symmetry.space_group_name_H-M   'P 1'
#
loop_
_entity.id
_entity.type
_entity.pdbx_description
1 polymer ?
#
loop_
_entity_poly.entity_id
_entity_poly.type
_entity_poly.pdbx_seq_one_letter_code
_entity_poly.pdbx_strand_id
1 'polypeptide(L)' 'MFHPLIRVSNQLVAAPIASDVHVQCYVEASPKAMNHWMRNTGKHFSLGSCLTDMGSYIVLSGS' A
#
# COMPACT_ATOMS: atom_id res chain seq x y z
N MET A 1 -5.26 -22.32 -5.98
CA MET A 1 -3.94 -21.77 -5.60
C MET A 1 -3.40 -21.01 -6.79
N PHE A 2 -2.94 -19.77 -6.59
CA PHE A 2 -2.47 -18.91 -7.69
C PHE A 2 -1.45 -17.89 -7.17
N HIS A 3 -0.57 -17.43 -8.06
CA HIS A 3 0.48 -16.47 -7.73
C HIS A 3 -0.09 -15.09 -7.40
N PRO A 4 0.55 -14.31 -6.51
CA PRO A 4 0.09 -12.98 -6.17
C PRO A 4 0.01 -12.07 -7.39
N LEU A 5 -1.14 -11.42 -7.58
CA LEU A 5 -1.35 -10.35 -8.55
C LEU A 5 -1.54 -9.04 -7.80
N ILE A 6 -0.75 -8.03 -8.16
CA ILE A 6 -0.82 -6.69 -7.56
C ILE A 6 -1.40 -5.72 -8.59
N ARG A 7 -2.48 -5.02 -8.22
CA ARG A 7 -3.05 -3.92 -9.00
C ARG A 7 -2.93 -2.63 -8.21
N VAL A 8 -2.28 -1.62 -8.80
CA VAL A 8 -2.14 -0.29 -8.21
C VAL A 8 -3.14 0.63 -8.90
N SER A 9 -4.00 1.28 -8.12
CA SER A 9 -5.01 2.21 -8.67
C SER A 9 -4.37 3.49 -9.21
N ASN A 10 -3.42 4.06 -8.46
CA ASN A 10 -2.69 5.26 -8.83
C ASN A 10 -1.19 5.05 -8.62
N GLN A 11 -0.44 4.95 -9.73
CA GLN A 11 1.01 4.77 -9.69
C GLN A 11 1.76 6.07 -9.35
N LEU A 12 1.12 7.20 -9.58
CA LEU A 12 1.63 8.53 -9.26
C LEU A 12 0.56 9.29 -8.48
N VAL A 13 0.94 9.82 -7.33
CA VAL A 13 0.07 10.69 -6.53
C VAL A 13 0.83 11.97 -6.23
N ALA A 14 0.26 13.09 -6.65
CA ALA A 14 0.74 14.42 -6.29
C ALA A 14 -0.11 14.94 -5.14
N ALA A 15 0.51 15.60 -4.18
CA ALA A 15 -0.18 16.17 -3.05
C ALA A 15 0.47 17.51 -2.64
N PRO A 16 -0.32 18.47 -2.13
CA PRO A 16 0.21 19.70 -1.58
C PRO A 16 1.22 19.46 -0.44
N ILE A 17 2.10 20.44 -0.21
CA ILE A 17 3.01 20.44 0.93
C ILE A 17 2.18 20.36 2.22
N ALA A 18 2.63 19.55 3.19
CA ALA A 18 1.96 19.30 4.46
C ALA A 18 0.57 18.62 4.37
N SER A 19 0.30 17.87 3.30
CA SER A 19 -0.92 17.06 3.16
C SER A 19 -0.65 15.57 3.27
N ASP A 20 -1.65 14.81 3.72
CA ASP A 20 -1.61 13.35 3.76
C ASP A 20 -1.90 12.76 2.38
N VAL A 21 -1.11 11.77 1.99
CA VAL A 21 -1.27 11.03 0.73
C VAL A 21 -1.65 9.60 1.00
N HIS A 22 -2.75 9.15 0.40
CA HIS A 22 -3.17 7.75 0.45
C HIS A 22 -2.69 7.01 -0.79
N VAL A 23 -1.84 6.00 -0.62
CA VAL A 23 -1.45 5.08 -1.69
C VAL A 23 -2.11 3.73 -1.42
N GLN A 24 -2.85 3.22 -2.40
CA GLN A 24 -3.63 1.98 -2.28
C GLN A 24 -3.17 0.95 -3.33
N CYS A 25 -3.09 -0.31 -2.94
CA CYS A 25 -2.94 -1.42 -3.87
C CYS A 25 -3.86 -2.57 -3.51
N TYR A 26 -4.29 -3.31 -4.53
CA TYR A 26 -5.09 -4.53 -4.43
C TYR A 26 -4.19 -5.72 -4.67
N VAL A 27 -4.25 -6.71 -3.79
CA VAL A 27 -3.45 -7.93 -3.89
C VAL A 27 -4.40 -9.13 -3.90
N GLU A 28 -4.37 -9.89 -4.99
CA GLU A 28 -5.08 -11.15 -5.12
C GLU A 28 -4.03 -12.27 -4.98
N ALA A 29 -4.09 -13.09 -3.92
CA ALA A 29 -3.17 -14.22 -3.73
C ALA A 29 -3.83 -15.38 -2.98
N SER A 30 -3.44 -16.62 -3.27
CA SER A 30 -3.88 -17.80 -2.52
C SER A 30 -2.75 -18.82 -2.40
N PRO A 31 -2.24 -19.12 -1.18
CA PRO A 31 -2.69 -18.62 0.14
C PRO A 31 -2.39 -17.12 0.36
N LYS A 32 -2.95 -16.53 1.42
CA LYS A 32 -2.81 -15.10 1.74
C LYS A 32 -1.33 -14.69 1.74
N ALA A 33 -1.00 -13.65 0.97
CA ALA A 33 0.35 -13.11 0.89
C ALA A 33 0.63 -12.14 2.06
N MET A 34 1.87 -12.12 2.52
CA MET A 34 2.37 -11.12 3.46
C MET A 34 2.84 -9.89 2.69
N ASN A 35 2.19 -8.75 2.88
CA ASN A 35 2.45 -7.52 2.12
C ASN A 35 3.16 -6.48 3.00
N HIS A 36 4.20 -5.83 2.47
CA HIS A 36 4.93 -4.75 3.15
C HIS A 36 5.09 -3.55 2.22
N TRP A 37 5.10 -2.35 2.79
CA TRP A 37 5.36 -1.11 2.06
C TRP A 37 6.72 -0.55 2.46
N MET A 38 7.46 -0.08 1.46
CA MET A 38 8.80 0.47 1.62
C MET A 38 8.88 1.81 0.91
N ARG A 39 9.38 2.83 1.60
CA ARG A 39 9.79 4.09 0.96
C ARG A 39 11.17 3.92 0.36
N ASN A 40 11.48 4.65 -0.71
CA ASN A 40 12.80 4.62 -1.36
C ASN A 40 13.99 4.90 -0.41
N THR A 41 13.73 5.50 0.76
CA THR A 41 14.72 5.68 1.84
C THR A 41 15.03 4.40 2.63
N GLY A 42 14.53 3.23 2.22
CA GLY A 42 14.70 1.95 2.94
C GLY A 42 13.88 1.83 4.23
N LYS A 43 13.00 2.80 4.52
CA LYS A 43 12.15 2.75 5.72
C LYS A 43 10.93 1.86 5.43
N HIS A 44 10.83 0.79 6.20
CA HIS A 44 9.66 -0.09 6.22
C HIS A 44 8.55 0.56 7.05
N PHE A 45 7.33 0.54 6.53
CA PHE A 45 6.14 0.98 7.27
C PHE A 45 5.26 -0.23 7.54
N SER A 46 4.95 -0.45 8.82
CA SER A 46 3.94 -1.43 9.25
C SER A 46 2.57 -0.88 8.90
N LEU A 47 1.76 -1.63 8.15
CA LEU A 47 0.42 -1.19 7.76
C LEU A 47 -0.56 -1.20 8.93
N GLY A 48 -1.47 -0.23 8.93
CA GLY A 48 -2.81 -0.44 9.47
C GLY A 48 -3.57 -1.36 8.54
N SER A 49 -3.72 -2.63 8.91
CA SER A 49 -4.55 -3.58 8.18
C SER A 49 -6.02 -3.35 8.53
N CYS A 50 -6.85 -2.94 7.57
CA CYS A 50 -8.29 -3.17 7.68
C CYS A 50 -8.53 -4.67 7.45
N LEU A 51 -9.38 -5.30 8.26
CA LEU A 51 -9.57 -6.76 8.39
C LEU A 51 -10.19 -7.46 7.17
N THR A 52 -10.31 -6.79 6.02
CA THR A 52 -10.86 -7.38 4.80
C THR A 52 -9.82 -7.34 3.70
N ASP A 53 -9.68 -8.45 2.98
CA ASP A 53 -8.69 -8.71 1.91
C ASP A 53 -9.00 -7.90 0.63
N MET A 54 -9.22 -6.59 0.78
CA MET A 54 -9.69 -5.65 -0.25
C MET A 54 -8.88 -4.35 -0.21
N GLY A 55 -7.57 -4.51 -0.26
CA GLY A 55 -6.63 -3.43 -0.55
C GLY A 55 -5.87 -2.93 0.67
N SER A 56 -4.55 -3.14 0.64
CA SER A 56 -3.63 -2.49 1.56
C SER A 56 -3.45 -1.02 1.15
N TYR A 57 -3.50 -0.10 2.11
CA TYR A 57 -3.16 1.31 1.87
C TYR A 57 -2.12 1.81 2.87
N ILE A 58 -1.28 2.74 2.43
CA ILE A 58 -0.35 3.49 3.28
C ILE A 58 -0.71 4.97 3.24
N VAL A 59 -0.65 5.62 4.40
CA VAL A 59 -0.76 7.08 4.53
C VAL A 59 0.64 7.66 4.63
N LEU A 60 1.01 8.51 3.69
CA LEU A 60 2.23 9.31 3.74
C LEU A 60 1.87 10.70 4.23
N SER A 61 2.16 11.00 5.49
CA SER A 61 1.96 12.35 6.04
C SER A 61 3.08 13.28 5.61
N GLY A 62 2.70 14.42 5.03
CA GLY A 62 3.64 15.51 4.71
C GLY A 62 4.13 16.18 5.98
N SER A 63 5.42 16.01 6.28
CA SER A 63 6.17 16.77 7.29
C SER A 63 6.66 18.10 6.73
#